data_AF-A0A844MWP7-F1
#
_entry.id   AF-A0A844MWP7-F1
#
_cell.length_a   1.000
_cell.length_b   1.000
_cell.length_c   1.000
_cell.angle_alpha   90.00
_cell.angle_beta   90.00
_cell.angle_gamma   90.00
#
_symmetry.space_group_name_H-M   'P 1'
#
loop_
_entity.id
_entity.type
_entity.pdbx_description
1 polymer ?
#
loop_
_entity_poly.entity_id
_entity_poly.type
_entity_poly.pdbx_seq_one_letter_code
_entity_poly.pdbx_strand_id
1 'polypeptide(L)'
;MSYLGLRSCSCANELASYIAESPLINRLSVLDLSMGDLTDEGVEVLLDCPAIDGLHTLNIANNCVSASAISQLSQLNCRVVAEPQEELYDRGCGAARYCVLHE
;
A
#
# COMPACT_ATOMS: atom_id res chain seq x y z
N MET A 1 -20.66 6.97 -7.30
CA MET A 1 -19.49 6.09 -7.12
C MET A 1 -18.28 6.94 -7.39
N SER A 2 -17.47 7.19 -6.36
CA SER A 2 -16.29 8.05 -6.48
C SER A 2 -15.07 7.13 -6.53
N TYR A 3 -14.41 7.11 -7.68
CA TYR A 3 -13.19 6.34 -7.93
C TYR A 3 -12.03 7.33 -8.07
N LEU A 4 -10.96 7.13 -7.30
CA LEU A 4 -9.71 7.87 -7.46
C LEU A 4 -8.60 6.88 -7.76
N GLY A 5 -8.07 6.94 -8.98
CA GLY A 5 -6.94 6.12 -9.41
C GLY A 5 -5.73 6.99 -9.70
N LEU A 6 -4.70 6.84 -8.87
CA LEU A 6 -3.41 7.51 -8.98
C LEU A 6 -2.34 6.42 -9.13
N ARG A 7 -2.24 5.91 -10.35
CA ARG A 7 -1.29 4.85 -10.72
C ARG A 7 0.04 5.44 -11.16
N SER A 8 1.13 4.70 -10.99
CA SER A 8 2.47 5.13 -11.45
C SER A 8 2.99 6.41 -10.77
N CYS A 9 2.64 6.61 -9.50
CA CYS A 9 3.12 7.73 -8.72
C CYS A 9 4.31 7.32 -7.86
N SER A 10 5.46 7.95 -8.09
CA SER A 10 6.65 7.88 -7.24
C SER A 10 6.45 8.56 -5.87
N CYS A 11 5.34 9.27 -5.67
CA CYS A 11 4.96 9.89 -4.40
C CYS A 11 3.79 9.16 -3.72
N ALA A 12 3.66 7.83 -3.90
CA ALA A 12 2.53 7.07 -3.37
C ALA A 12 2.37 7.19 -1.84
N ASN A 13 3.48 7.21 -1.08
CA ASN A 13 3.45 7.44 0.37
C ASN A 13 2.90 8.83 0.74
N GLU A 14 3.39 9.88 0.07
CA GLU A 14 2.94 11.25 0.33
C GLU A 14 1.45 11.42 -0.03
N LEU A 15 1.02 10.79 -1.12
CA LEU A 15 -0.39 10.76 -1.52
C LEU A 15 -1.25 10.00 -0.51
N ALA A 16 -0.77 8.88 0.01
CA ALA A 16 -1.46 8.12 1.05
C ALA A 16 -1.70 9.02 2.28
N SER A 17 -0.69 9.76 2.72
CA SER A 17 -0.81 10.75 3.80
C SER A 17 -1.81 11.86 3.46
N TYR A 18 -1.70 12.46 2.29
CA TYR A 18 -2.60 13.53 1.88
C TYR A 18 -4.06 13.07 1.81
N ILE A 19 -4.29 11.84 1.34
CA ILE A 19 -5.63 11.25 1.26
C ILE A 19 -6.15 10.91 2.66
N ALA A 20 -5.30 10.40 3.55
CA ALA A 20 -5.64 10.11 4.95
C ALA A 20 -6.06 11.39 5.71
N GLU A 21 -5.42 12.53 5.43
CA GLU A 21 -5.77 13.83 6.01
C GLU A 21 -6.95 14.52 5.30
N SER A 22 -7.22 14.17 4.04
CA SER A 22 -8.23 14.85 3.24
C SER A 22 -9.63 14.30 3.50
N PRO A 23 -10.67 15.16 3.59
CA PRO A 23 -12.06 14.71 3.71
C PRO A 23 -12.58 13.98 2.47
N LEU A 24 -11.80 13.91 1.39
CA LEU A 24 -12.12 13.17 0.17
C LEU A 24 -12.29 11.67 0.44
N ILE A 25 -11.51 11.10 1.37
CA ILE A 25 -11.56 9.67 1.68
C ILE A 25 -12.95 9.21 2.15
N ASN A 26 -13.68 10.08 2.86
CA ASN A 26 -15.06 9.81 3.32
C ASN A 26 -16.08 9.72 2.18
N ARG A 27 -15.73 10.19 0.98
CA ARG A 27 -16.60 10.15 -0.21
C ARG A 27 -16.10 9.15 -1.25
N LEU A 28 -14.92 8.58 -1.05
CA LEU A 28 -14.33 7.61 -1.96
C LEU A 28 -14.99 6.24 -1.73
N SER A 29 -15.28 5.56 -2.83
CA SER A 29 -15.68 4.15 -2.80
C SER A 29 -14.52 3.25 -3.19
N VAL A 30 -13.65 3.73 -4.08
CA VAL A 30 -12.50 2.98 -4.57
C VAL A 30 -11.29 3.89 -4.63
N LEU A 31 -10.19 3.44 -4.02
CA LEU A 31 -8.89 4.08 -4.08
C LEU A 31 -7.90 3.12 -4.76
N ASP A 32 -7.28 3.57 -5.84
CA ASP A 32 -6.29 2.81 -6.60
C ASP A 32 -4.95 3.56 -6.58
N LEU A 33 -3.99 3.00 -5.85
CA LEU A 33 -2.60 3.46 -5.72
C LEU A 33 -1.65 2.42 -6.36
N SER A 34 -2.11 1.71 -7.40
CA SER A 34 -1.34 0.63 -7.99
C SER A 34 -0.16 1.12 -8.85
N MET A 35 0.85 0.27 -9.05
CA MET A 35 2.08 0.59 -9.79
C MET A 35 2.83 1.78 -9.18
N GLY A 36 2.89 1.91 -7.86
CA GLY A 36 3.54 3.02 -7.18
C GLY A 36 4.77 2.59 -6.39
N ASP A 37 5.32 3.52 -5.60
CA ASP A 37 6.37 3.25 -4.62
C ASP A 37 5.80 3.27 -3.19
N LEU A 38 4.58 2.73 -3.00
CA LEU A 38 3.96 2.66 -1.67
C LEU A 38 4.74 1.65 -0.82
N THR A 39 5.16 2.07 0.37
CA THR A 39 5.87 1.22 1.34
C THR A 39 5.04 1.00 2.59
N ASP A 40 5.57 0.22 3.52
CA ASP A 40 4.97 -0.03 4.82
C ASP A 40 4.64 1.28 5.57
N GLU A 41 5.51 2.30 5.49
CA GLU A 41 5.27 3.61 6.11
C GLU A 41 3.99 4.29 5.58
N GLY A 42 3.76 4.24 4.26
CA GLY A 42 2.54 4.78 3.67
C GLY A 42 1.30 4.01 4.10
N VAL A 43 1.43 2.69 4.31
CA VAL A 43 0.34 1.84 4.81
C VAL A 43 0.03 2.13 6.28
N GLU A 44 1.03 2.37 7.12
CA GLU A 44 0.81 2.75 8.52
C GLU A 44 -0.03 4.03 8.64
N VAL A 45 0.22 5.01 7.76
CA VAL A 45 -0.59 6.25 7.71
C VAL A 45 -2.03 5.96 7.28
N LEU A 46 -2.24 5.03 6.34
CA LEU A 46 -3.59 4.62 5.93
C LEU A 46 -4.32 3.87 7.06
N LEU A 47 -3.60 3.05 7.83
CA LEU A 47 -4.15 2.32 8.99
C LEU A 47 -4.52 3.24 10.15
N ASP A 48 -3.81 4.36 10.33
CA ASP A 48 -4.15 5.37 11.33
C ASP A 48 -5.43 6.16 10.97
N CYS A 49 -5.80 6.17 9.68
CA CYS A 49 -6.98 6.88 9.21
C CYS A 49 -8.27 6.04 9.39
N PRO A 50 -9.21 6.41 10.29
CA PRO A 50 -10.43 5.64 10.50
C PRO A 50 -11.37 5.63 9.28
N ALA A 51 -11.22 6.59 8.36
CA ALA A 51 -12.07 6.69 7.18
C ALA A 51 -11.70 5.70 6.06
N ILE A 52 -10.55 5.02 6.15
CA ILE A 52 -10.16 3.94 5.23
C ILE A 52 -11.16 2.77 5.27
N ASP A 53 -11.83 2.57 6.41
CA ASP A 53 -12.81 1.51 6.62
C ASP A 53 -14.10 1.74 5.81
N GLY A 54 -14.39 3.01 5.47
CA GLY A 54 -15.51 3.38 4.62
C GLY A 54 -15.30 3.08 3.13
N LEU A 55 -14.08 2.72 2.72
CA LEU A 55 -13.79 2.34 1.34
C LEU A 55 -14.41 0.98 1.02
N HIS A 56 -14.95 0.86 -0.19
CA HIS A 56 -15.35 -0.44 -0.70
C HIS A 56 -14.16 -1.23 -1.24
N THR A 57 -13.17 -0.56 -1.84
CA THR A 57 -11.99 -1.21 -2.43
C THR A 57 -10.74 -0.34 -2.33
N LEU A 58 -9.64 -0.92 -1.89
CA LEU A 58 -8.31 -0.34 -1.86
C LEU A 58 -7.37 -1.20 -2.72
N ASN A 59 -6.85 -0.64 -3.81
CA ASN A 59 -5.88 -1.31 -4.66
C ASN A 59 -4.49 -0.73 -4.46
N ILE A 60 -3.58 -1.54 -3.95
CA ILE A 60 -2.16 -1.23 -3.73
C ILE A 60 -1.25 -2.22 -4.47
N ALA A 61 -1.74 -2.89 -5.51
CA ALA A 61 -0.92 -3.82 -6.30
C ALA A 61 0.25 -3.11 -7.02
N ASN A 62 1.33 -3.83 -7.28
CA ASN A 62 2.59 -3.35 -7.84
C ASN A 62 3.16 -2.18 -7.03
N ASN A 63 3.41 -2.42 -5.74
CA ASN A 63 4.10 -1.51 -4.83
C ASN A 63 5.17 -2.29 -4.02
N CYS A 64 5.76 -1.68 -3.00
CA CYS A 64 6.80 -2.25 -2.14
C CYS A 64 6.30 -2.47 -0.71
N VAL A 65 5.10 -3.04 -0.54
CA VAL A 65 4.47 -3.26 0.77
C VAL A 65 4.75 -4.68 1.28
N SER A 66 5.15 -4.81 2.55
CA SER A 66 5.43 -6.11 3.17
C SER A 66 4.15 -6.91 3.44
N ALA A 67 4.27 -8.24 3.43
CA ALA A 67 3.14 -9.14 3.73
C ALA A 67 2.48 -8.88 5.09
N SER A 68 3.26 -8.45 6.10
CA SER A 68 2.73 -8.07 7.42
C SER A 68 1.79 -6.86 7.34
N ALA A 69 2.17 -5.82 6.61
CA ALA A 69 1.35 -4.62 6.43
C ALA A 69 0.08 -4.93 5.61
N ILE A 70 0.19 -5.77 4.58
CA ILE A 70 -0.97 -6.28 3.82
C ILE A 70 -1.92 -7.05 4.75
N SER A 71 -1.39 -7.88 5.65
CA SER A 71 -2.20 -8.62 6.61
C SER A 71 -2.95 -7.69 7.56
N GLN A 72 -2.37 -6.55 7.95
CA GLN A 72 -3.05 -5.53 8.75
C GLN A 72 -4.16 -4.84 7.96
N LEU A 73 -3.89 -4.43 6.72
CA LEU A 73 -4.91 -3.84 5.86
C LEU A 73 -6.07 -4.81 5.59
N SER A 74 -5.78 -6.10 5.46
CA SER A 74 -6.79 -7.13 5.25
C SER A 74 -7.69 -7.36 6.48
N GLN A 75 -7.38 -6.77 7.65
CA GLN A 75 -8.29 -6.78 8.80
C GLN A 75 -9.38 -5.69 8.71
N LEU A 76 -9.23 -4.72 7.80
CA LEU A 76 -10.21 -3.66 7.59
C LEU A 76 -11.47 -4.19 6.89
N ASN A 77 -12.59 -3.46 7.00
CA ASN A 77 -13.83 -3.86 6.34
C ASN A 77 -13.82 -3.61 4.82
N CYS A 78 -12.75 -3.06 4.27
CA CYS A 78 -12.60 -2.75 2.85
C CYS A 78 -11.97 -3.91 2.05
N ARG A 79 -12.31 -4.02 0.76
CA ARG A 79 -11.68 -5.01 -0.12
C ARG A 79 -10.27 -4.56 -0.50
N VAL A 80 -9.25 -5.20 0.04
CA VAL A 80 -7.84 -4.90 -0.28
C VAL A 80 -7.36 -5.76 -1.44
N VAL A 81 -6.83 -5.12 -2.49
CA VAL A 81 -6.15 -5.76 -3.62
C VAL A 81 -4.68 -5.38 -3.52
N ALA A 82 -3.85 -6.28 -3.00
CA ALA A 82 -2.43 -6.03 -2.83
C ALA A 82 -1.55 -6.81 -3.81
N GLU A 83 -1.99 -7.91 -4.41
CA GLU A 83 -1.08 -8.71 -5.24
C GLU A 83 -1.14 -8.31 -6.72
N PRO A 84 -0.01 -8.39 -7.47
CA PRO A 84 1.35 -8.70 -7.01
C PRO A 84 2.02 -7.51 -6.30
N GLN A 85 3.06 -7.72 -5.50
CA GLN A 85 3.95 -6.64 -5.02
C GLN A 85 5.30 -6.74 -5.75
N GLU A 86 5.95 -5.59 -5.98
CA GLU A 86 7.37 -5.59 -6.36
C GLU A 86 8.16 -5.96 -5.10
N GLU A 87 8.71 -7.16 -5.11
CA GLU A 87 9.55 -7.61 -4.02
C GLU A 87 10.82 -6.73 -3.98
N LEU A 88 11.24 -6.31 -2.78
CA LEU A 88 12.43 -5.48 -2.50
C LEU A 88 13.76 -6.22 -2.80
N TYR A 89 13.85 -6.85 -3.96
CA TYR A 89 15.07 -7.43 -4.50
C TYR A 89 15.57 -6.47 -5.56
N ASP A 90 16.78 -5.95 -5.36
CA ASP A 90 17.50 -5.17 -6.37
C ASP A 90 17.22 -3.66 -6.47
N ARG A 91 17.07 -2.99 -5.32
CA ARG A 91 17.71 -1.67 -5.17
C ARG A 91 18.84 -1.81 -4.16
N GLY A 92 19.99 -2.27 -4.67
CA GLY A 92 21.14 -2.77 -3.92
C GLY A 92 21.46 -2.03 -2.62
N CYS A 93 21.17 -2.70 -1.50
CA CYS A 93 21.89 -2.50 -0.26
C CYS A 93 22.39 -3.87 0.20
N GLY A 94 23.69 -4.09 0.02
CA GLY A 94 24.34 -5.35 0.36
C GLY A 94 24.26 -5.64 1.85
N ALA A 95 23.31 -6.46 2.27
CA ALA A 95 23.27 -7.03 3.61
C ALA A 95 22.41 -8.31 3.70
N ALA A 96 22.62 -9.28 2.79
CA ALA A 96 22.21 -10.66 3.04
C ALA A 96 23.38 -11.61 2.74
N ARG A 97 24.47 -11.34 3.45
CA ARG A 97 25.57 -12.30 3.61
C ARG A 97 25.16 -13.30 4.69
N TYR A 98 24.15 -14.13 4.43
CA TYR A 98 23.90 -15.32 5.24
C TYR A 98 23.63 -16.53 4.35
N CYS A 99 24.55 -17.46 4.53
CA CYS A 99 24.65 -18.77 3.94
C CYS A 99 23.37 -19.59 4.11
N VAL A 100 22.98 -20.29 3.06
CA VAL A 100 22.50 -21.67 3.24
C VAL A 100 23.38 -22.56 2.36
N LEU A 101 24.17 -23.36 3.06
CA LEU A 101 24.87 -24.53 2.54
C LEU A 101 23.82 -25.45 1.92
N HIS A 102 24.05 -25.90 0.70
CA HIS A 102 23.50 -27.17 0.25
C HIS A 102 24.66 -28.12 -0.02
N GLU A 103 24.54 -29.31 0.56
CA GLU A 103 25.53 -30.39 0.69
C GLU A 103 26.16 -30.84 -0.62
#